data_AF-A0A7C7V4E0-F1
#
_entry.id   AF-A0A7C7V4E0-F1
#
_cell.length_a   1.000
_cell.length_b   1.000
_cell.length_c   1.000
_cell.angle_alpha   90.00
_cell.angle_beta   90.00
_cell.angle_gamma   90.00
#
_symmetry.space_group_name_H-M   'P 1'
#
loop_
_entity.id
_entity.type
_entity.pdbx_description
1 polymer ?
#
loop_
_entity_poly.entity_id
_entity_poly.type
_entity_poly.pdbx_seq_one_letter_code
_entity_poly.pdbx_strand_id
1 'polypeptide(L)'
;MSVRTLIFLGMLGCLSDLASADEPAATSNLLQNPGFESGRDQPVGWQPFSPVRGADRATMRYRWEDRKSRSGKRSVSVESDAGGLGMWQQVVDVEPGRVYQFTGYVAFEQVLSRSRCGLQLVFRDAGGRVVQMVDLPAHAGTRAFALD
;
A
#
# COMPACT_ATOMS: atom_id res chain seq x y z
N MET A 1 20.34 13.12 9.29
CA MET A 1 20.05 12.62 7.92
C MET A 1 18.59 12.21 7.90
N SER A 2 17.82 12.56 6.84
CA SER A 2 16.46 12.02 6.63
C SER A 2 16.50 10.94 5.55
N VAL A 3 15.62 9.95 5.66
CA VAL A 3 15.48 8.84 4.70
C VAL A 3 14.03 8.75 4.25
N ARG A 4 13.82 8.64 2.92
CA ARG A 4 12.51 8.79 2.26
C ARG A 4 11.96 7.43 1.82
N THR A 5 10.91 6.97 2.47
CA THR A 5 10.24 5.70 2.17
C THR A 5 9.08 5.90 1.20
N LEU A 6 9.05 5.08 0.14
CA LEU A 6 7.92 4.97 -0.76
C LEU A 6 7.01 3.84 -0.27
N ILE A 7 5.84 4.18 0.28
CA ILE A 7 4.79 3.23 0.65
C ILE A 7 3.91 2.99 -0.59
N PHE A 8 3.59 1.74 -0.87
CA PHE A 8 2.81 1.28 -2.02
C PHE A 8 1.67 0.36 -1.59
N LEU A 9 0.77 0.01 -2.52
CA LEU A 9 -0.24 -1.03 -2.32
C LEU A 9 0.10 -2.37 -3.05
N GLY A 10 0.69 -3.36 -2.33
CA GLY A 10 1.39 -4.64 -2.66
C GLY A 10 1.72 -5.93 -1.72
N MET A 11 2.04 -6.28 -0.40
CA MET A 11 2.40 -5.93 1.06
C MET A 11 3.57 -6.81 1.58
N LEU A 12 4.10 -6.72 2.83
CA LEU A 12 4.68 -7.87 3.59
C LEU A 12 4.73 -7.83 5.15
N GLY A 13 4.41 -8.97 5.79
CA GLY A 13 4.71 -9.40 7.17
C GLY A 13 4.29 -10.88 7.39
N CYS A 14 4.78 -11.67 8.36
CA CYS A 14 5.71 -11.40 9.48
C CYS A 14 6.42 -12.71 9.96
N LEU A 15 7.36 -12.61 10.92
CA LEU A 15 8.13 -13.72 11.53
C LEU A 15 8.54 -13.35 12.97
N SER A 16 8.53 -14.31 13.91
CA SER A 16 8.82 -14.13 15.35
C SER A 16 10.34 -14.03 15.66
N ASP A 17 10.83 -13.67 16.86
CA ASP A 17 10.19 -13.51 18.18
C ASP A 17 11.04 -12.61 19.14
N LEU A 18 10.61 -12.49 20.41
CA LEU A 18 11.22 -11.88 21.61
C LEU A 18 10.90 -10.41 21.94
N ALA A 19 10.86 -10.14 23.25
CA ALA A 19 10.12 -9.03 23.85
C ALA A 19 10.99 -7.98 24.56
N SER A 20 10.46 -6.75 24.62
CA SER A 20 10.68 -5.81 25.71
C SER A 20 9.37 -5.09 26.01
N ALA A 21 9.03 -4.89 27.28
CA ALA A 21 7.82 -4.19 27.68
C ALA A 21 8.10 -2.68 27.79
N ASP A 22 7.90 -1.98 26.68
CA ASP A 22 7.80 -0.52 26.64
C ASP A 22 6.49 -0.19 25.89
N GLU A 23 5.52 0.42 26.58
CA GLU A 23 4.23 0.79 25.98
C GLU A 23 4.49 1.81 24.86
N PRO A 24 4.20 1.50 23.58
CA PRO A 24 4.64 2.32 22.46
C PRO A 24 3.91 3.66 22.47
N ALA A 25 4.58 4.69 22.98
CA ALA A 25 4.07 6.06 23.09
C ALA A 25 3.42 6.49 21.77
N ALA A 26 2.09 6.68 21.80
CA ALA A 26 1.19 6.56 20.66
C ALA A 26 1.72 7.19 19.37
N THR A 27 2.34 6.37 18.53
CA THR A 27 3.03 6.82 17.33
C THR A 27 2.01 7.32 16.31
N SER A 28 2.04 8.63 16.06
CA SER A 28 1.25 9.26 15.00
C SER A 28 1.50 8.54 13.67
N ASN A 29 0.45 7.99 13.07
CA ASN A 29 0.55 7.27 11.80
C ASN A 29 1.22 8.19 10.75
N LEU A 30 2.32 7.71 10.15
CA LEU A 30 3.08 8.47 9.17
C LEU A 30 2.29 8.69 7.87
N LEU A 31 1.29 7.85 7.59
CA LEU A 31 0.38 8.03 6.47
C LEU A 31 -0.62 9.16 6.76
N GLN A 32 -0.58 10.17 5.89
CA GLN A 32 -1.68 11.11 5.69
C GLN A 32 -2.90 10.34 5.15
N ASN A 33 -4.09 10.68 5.64
CA ASN A 33 -5.36 10.18 5.09
C ASN A 33 -5.44 8.64 4.95
N PRO A 34 -5.12 7.85 6.00
CA PRO A 34 -4.97 6.39 5.87
C PRO A 34 -6.30 5.63 5.66
N GLY A 35 -7.43 6.26 6.01
CA GLY A 35 -8.77 5.76 5.69
C GLY A 35 -9.35 6.29 4.37
N PHE A 36 -8.59 7.10 3.63
CA PHE A 36 -9.00 7.73 2.37
C PHE A 36 -10.27 8.60 2.43
N GLU A 37 -10.69 9.13 3.60
CA GLU A 37 -11.92 9.92 3.69
C GLU A 37 -11.81 11.34 3.10
N SER A 38 -10.60 11.83 2.80
CA SER A 38 -10.36 13.19 2.28
C SER A 38 -9.70 13.23 0.90
N GLY A 39 -10.11 14.19 0.07
CA GLY A 39 -9.59 14.42 -1.28
C GLY A 39 -10.68 14.84 -2.26
N ARG A 40 -10.25 15.39 -3.40
CA ARG A 40 -11.13 15.76 -4.52
C ARG A 40 -11.02 14.68 -5.60
N ASP A 41 -10.12 14.89 -6.55
CA ASP A 41 -9.96 14.04 -7.73
C ASP A 41 -9.21 12.72 -7.40
N GLN A 42 -8.41 12.73 -6.33
CA GLN A 42 -7.75 11.59 -5.71
C GLN A 42 -7.61 11.82 -4.18
N PRO A 43 -7.24 10.81 -3.36
CA PRO A 43 -7.09 10.98 -1.92
C PRO A 43 -5.91 11.90 -1.58
N VAL A 44 -6.06 12.75 -0.55
CA VAL A 44 -4.95 13.56 -0.03
C VAL A 44 -3.79 12.66 0.39
N GLY A 45 -2.55 13.01 0.04
CA GLY A 45 -1.34 12.24 0.33
C GLY A 45 -1.11 11.02 -0.55
N TRP A 46 -2.11 10.55 -1.31
CA TRP A 46 -2.00 9.37 -2.16
C TRP A 46 -1.95 9.73 -3.64
N GLN A 47 -1.17 8.98 -4.43
CA GLN A 47 -1.06 9.12 -5.88
C GLN A 47 -1.11 7.76 -6.60
N PRO A 48 -1.62 7.72 -7.85
CA PRO A 48 -1.54 6.51 -8.68
C PRO A 48 -0.10 6.29 -9.16
N PHE A 49 0.39 5.05 -9.08
CA PHE A 49 1.72 4.67 -9.53
C PHE A 49 1.70 3.35 -10.31
N SER A 50 2.60 3.22 -11.28
CA SER A 50 2.88 1.97 -11.98
C SER A 50 4.39 1.86 -12.24
N PRO A 51 5.03 0.71 -11.93
CA PRO A 51 6.43 0.48 -12.27
C PRO A 51 6.61 0.08 -13.74
N VAL A 52 5.55 -0.37 -14.43
CA VAL A 52 5.58 -0.70 -15.86
C VAL A 52 5.38 0.57 -16.72
N ARG A 53 5.80 0.49 -17.99
CA ARG A 53 5.81 1.61 -18.94
C ARG A 53 5.16 1.17 -20.26
N GLY A 54 4.71 2.13 -21.06
CA GLY A 54 4.04 1.84 -22.34
C GLY A 54 2.58 1.38 -22.14
N ALA A 55 2.14 0.45 -22.99
CA ALA A 55 0.75 -0.01 -23.05
C ALA A 55 0.25 -0.60 -21.72
N ASP A 56 1.06 -1.42 -21.05
CA ASP A 56 0.72 -2.12 -19.79
C ASP A 56 0.44 -1.18 -18.61
N ARG A 57 0.74 0.12 -18.75
CA ARG A 57 0.36 1.17 -17.81
C ARG A 57 -0.99 1.80 -18.16
N ALA A 58 -1.31 1.91 -19.45
CA ALA A 58 -2.52 2.56 -19.95
C ALA A 58 -3.81 1.77 -19.69
N THR A 59 -3.68 0.49 -19.34
CA THR A 59 -4.77 -0.41 -18.94
C THR A 59 -5.24 -0.16 -17.50
N MET A 60 -4.39 0.43 -16.64
CA MET A 60 -4.67 0.62 -15.22
C MET A 60 -5.62 1.79 -14.96
N ARG A 61 -6.72 1.51 -14.25
CA ARG A 61 -7.64 2.52 -13.71
C ARG A 61 -7.48 2.63 -12.21
N TYR A 62 -7.62 3.84 -11.69
CA TYR A 62 -7.51 4.17 -10.27
C TYR A 62 -8.76 4.97 -9.90
N ARG A 63 -9.48 4.59 -8.84
CA ARG A 63 -10.75 5.23 -8.48
C ARG A 63 -10.96 5.34 -6.98
N TRP A 64 -11.84 6.27 -6.62
CA TRP A 64 -12.66 6.18 -5.40
C TRP A 64 -13.67 5.03 -5.52
N GLU A 65 -13.88 4.27 -4.44
CA GLU A 65 -15.02 3.37 -4.29
C GLU A 65 -15.80 3.74 -3.03
N ASP A 66 -16.94 4.41 -3.23
CA ASP A 66 -17.82 4.95 -2.18
C ASP A 66 -18.88 3.92 -1.71
N ARG A 67 -18.89 2.70 -2.27
CA ARG A 67 -19.86 1.63 -1.92
C ARG A 67 -19.24 0.46 -1.16
N LYS A 68 -17.91 0.36 -1.12
CA LYS A 68 -17.15 -0.72 -0.49
C LYS A 68 -16.00 -0.13 0.31
N SER A 69 -16.21 0.05 1.61
CA SER A 69 -15.21 0.52 2.56
C SER A 69 -15.02 -0.50 3.69
N ARG A 70 -13.84 -0.51 4.30
CA ARG A 70 -13.57 -1.26 5.55
C ARG A 70 -14.00 -0.47 6.79
N SER A 71 -14.03 0.85 6.66
CA SER A 71 -14.39 1.84 7.68
C SER A 71 -14.59 3.18 6.97
N GLY A 72 -15.44 4.06 7.50
CA GLY A 72 -15.76 5.31 6.81
C GLY A 72 -16.64 5.09 5.57
N LYS A 73 -16.71 6.08 4.71
CA LYS A 73 -17.53 6.07 3.48
C LYS A 73 -16.76 5.60 2.25
N ARG A 74 -15.42 5.56 2.29
CA ARG A 74 -14.58 5.39 1.10
C ARG A 74 -13.60 4.23 1.21
N SER A 75 -13.19 3.74 0.05
CA SER A 75 -11.88 3.14 -0.16
C SER A 75 -11.35 3.55 -1.53
N VAL A 76 -10.24 2.96 -1.96
CA VAL A 76 -9.67 3.17 -3.29
C VAL A 76 -9.54 1.85 -4.05
N SER A 77 -9.89 1.85 -5.34
CA SER A 77 -9.69 0.71 -6.23
C SER A 77 -8.50 0.91 -7.17
N VAL A 78 -7.95 -0.21 -7.63
CA VAL A 78 -7.10 -0.29 -8.82
C VAL A 78 -7.61 -1.43 -9.68
N GLU A 79 -7.83 -1.19 -10.97
CA GLU A 79 -8.45 -2.13 -11.92
C GLU A 79 -7.63 -2.23 -13.21
N SER A 80 -7.69 -3.36 -13.91
CA SER A 80 -7.31 -3.48 -15.32
C SER A 80 -8.02 -4.66 -15.98
N ASP A 81 -8.50 -4.48 -17.21
CA ASP A 81 -9.20 -5.51 -17.98
C ASP A 81 -8.24 -6.38 -18.82
N ALA A 82 -7.01 -5.91 -19.02
CA ALA A 82 -6.01 -6.52 -19.92
C ALA A 82 -4.70 -6.91 -19.21
N GLY A 83 -4.70 -6.88 -17.87
CA GLY A 83 -3.48 -7.02 -17.07
C GLY A 83 -2.65 -5.73 -17.01
N GLY A 84 -1.56 -5.79 -16.26
CA GLY A 84 -0.73 -4.62 -15.91
C GLY A 84 -0.34 -4.66 -14.44
N LEU A 85 0.38 -3.63 -13.99
CA LEU A 85 0.76 -3.48 -12.58
C LEU A 85 0.60 -2.01 -12.18
N GLY A 86 -0.38 -1.74 -11.31
CA GLY A 86 -0.68 -0.41 -10.79
C GLY A 86 -0.97 -0.49 -9.28
N MET A 87 -0.63 0.57 -8.56
CA MET A 87 -0.73 0.68 -7.11
C MET A 87 -1.12 2.10 -6.72
N TRP A 88 -1.83 2.26 -5.60
CA TRP A 88 -1.82 3.54 -4.89
C TRP A 88 -0.51 3.67 -4.10
N GLN A 89 -0.03 4.90 -3.96
CA GLN A 89 1.27 5.22 -3.37
C GLN A 89 1.17 6.42 -2.43
N GLN A 90 1.94 6.39 -1.34
CA GLN A 90 2.30 7.57 -0.54
C GLN A 90 3.82 7.61 -0.30
N VAL A 91 4.37 8.77 0.06
CA VAL A 91 5.78 8.92 0.45
C VAL A 91 5.86 9.50 1.85
N VAL A 92 6.60 8.85 2.73
CA VAL A 92 6.79 9.28 4.13
C VAL A 92 8.27 9.21 4.49
N ASP A 93 8.74 10.12 5.35
CA ASP A 93 10.10 10.04 5.90
C ASP A 93 10.15 9.00 7.03
N VAL A 94 11.27 8.26 7.14
CA VAL A 94 11.55 7.27 8.20
C VAL A 94 12.98 7.41 8.73
N GLU A 95 13.24 6.79 9.87
CA GLU A 95 14.53 6.80 10.55
C GLU A 95 15.27 5.47 10.35
N PRO A 96 16.55 5.47 9.91
CA PRO A 96 17.35 4.25 9.78
C PRO A 96 17.45 3.47 11.08
N GLY A 97 17.26 2.15 11.00
CA GLY A 97 17.35 1.24 12.15
C GLY A 97 16.14 1.27 13.10
N ARG A 98 15.16 2.16 12.87
CA ARG A 98 13.90 2.17 13.65
C ARG A 98 12.93 1.12 13.11
N VAL A 99 12.31 0.38 14.02
CA VAL A 99 11.24 -0.58 13.69
C VAL A 99 9.93 0.19 13.47
N TYR A 100 9.18 -0.21 12.45
CA TYR A 100 7.87 0.33 12.11
C TYR A 100 6.86 -0.80 11.95
N GLN A 101 5.68 -0.64 12.55
CA GLN A 101 4.53 -1.48 12.23
C GLN A 101 3.81 -0.87 11.02
N PHE A 102 3.43 -1.72 10.07
CA PHE A 102 2.56 -1.38 8.96
C PHE A 102 1.40 -2.39 8.92
N THR A 103 0.19 -1.91 8.69
CA THR A 103 -1.04 -2.72 8.64
C THR A 103 -1.98 -2.15 7.59
N GLY A 104 -2.70 -3.04 6.90
CA GLY A 104 -3.57 -2.69 5.79
C GLY A 104 -4.87 -3.45 5.79
N TYR A 105 -5.85 -2.96 5.02
CA TYR A 105 -7.05 -3.72 4.72
C TYR A 105 -7.34 -3.67 3.22
N VAL A 106 -7.40 -4.82 2.57
CA VAL A 106 -7.72 -4.95 1.14
C VAL A 106 -8.81 -5.98 0.92
N ALA A 107 -9.71 -5.63 0.00
CA ALA A 107 -10.62 -6.55 -0.66
C ALA A 107 -10.11 -6.79 -2.08
N PHE A 108 -10.45 -7.95 -2.65
CA PHE A 108 -10.14 -8.29 -4.04
C PHE A 108 -11.40 -8.81 -4.72
N GLU A 109 -11.57 -8.48 -6.00
CA GLU A 109 -12.70 -8.93 -6.80
C GLU A 109 -12.21 -9.40 -8.16
N GLN A 110 -12.59 -10.62 -8.54
CA GLN A 110 -12.31 -11.21 -9.87
C GLN A 110 -10.81 -11.31 -10.23
N VAL A 111 -9.90 -11.29 -9.24
CA VAL A 111 -8.45 -11.40 -9.48
C VAL A 111 -8.13 -12.78 -10.04
N LEU A 112 -7.65 -12.84 -11.28
CA LEU A 112 -7.31 -14.08 -11.98
C LEU A 112 -6.27 -14.89 -11.19
N SER A 113 -6.35 -16.22 -11.25
CA SER A 113 -5.50 -17.15 -10.48
C SER A 113 -4.00 -17.14 -10.84
N ARG A 114 -3.57 -16.29 -11.78
CA ARG A 114 -2.17 -16.04 -12.14
C ARG A 114 -1.69 -14.61 -11.81
N SER A 115 -2.57 -13.76 -11.30
CA SER A 115 -2.28 -12.38 -10.89
C SER A 115 -1.78 -12.29 -9.44
N ARG A 116 -1.32 -11.11 -9.00
CA ARG A 116 -0.79 -10.85 -7.65
C ARG A 116 -1.18 -9.45 -7.13
N CYS A 117 -1.67 -9.32 -5.89
CA CYS A 117 -2.11 -8.04 -5.28
C CYS A 117 -1.91 -7.99 -3.73
N GLY A 118 -1.74 -6.80 -3.11
CA GLY A 118 -1.53 -6.56 -1.63
C GLY A 118 -1.38 -5.07 -1.16
N LEU A 119 -0.51 -4.75 -0.15
CA LEU A 119 -0.09 -3.41 0.45
C LEU A 119 1.47 -3.06 0.69
N GLN A 120 2.40 -2.92 -0.30
CA GLN A 120 3.89 -3.08 -0.29
C GLN A 120 4.71 -1.95 0.36
N LEU A 121 5.91 -2.30 0.85
CA LEU A 121 6.91 -1.34 1.32
C LEU A 121 8.16 -1.34 0.42
N VAL A 122 8.63 -0.14 0.06
CA VAL A 122 9.89 0.07 -0.68
C VAL A 122 10.75 1.12 0.03
N PHE A 123 11.72 0.63 0.79
CA PHE A 123 12.71 1.46 1.46
C PHE A 123 13.74 1.95 0.45
N ARG A 124 14.12 3.23 0.55
CA ARG A 124 15.10 3.87 -0.32
C ARG A 124 16.09 4.67 0.50
N ASP A 125 17.31 4.82 0.00
CA ASP A 125 18.28 5.76 0.60
C ASP A 125 17.96 7.22 0.27
N ALA A 126 18.73 8.15 0.82
CA ALA A 126 18.56 9.59 0.57
C ALA A 126 18.80 10.00 -0.90
N GLY A 127 19.42 9.13 -1.73
CA GLY A 127 19.52 9.30 -3.18
C GLY A 127 18.31 8.76 -3.94
N GLY A 128 17.30 8.22 -3.25
CA GLY A 128 16.09 7.65 -3.84
C GLY A 128 16.27 6.24 -4.42
N ARG A 129 17.47 5.64 -4.31
CA ARG A 129 17.75 4.27 -4.76
C ARG A 129 17.10 3.27 -3.80
N VAL A 130 16.46 2.24 -4.34
CA VAL A 130 15.87 1.15 -3.52
C VAL A 130 16.97 0.43 -2.75
N VAL A 131 16.80 0.31 -1.43
CA VAL A 131 17.66 -0.48 -0.56
C VAL A 131 16.98 -1.78 -0.10
N GLN A 132 15.65 -1.81 -0.03
CA GLN A 132 14.88 -3.01 0.31
C GLN A 132 13.46 -2.94 -0.29
N MET A 133 12.92 -4.09 -0.70
CA MET A 133 11.54 -4.29 -1.18
C MET A 133 10.93 -5.50 -0.47
N VAL A 134 9.63 -5.44 -0.17
CA VAL A 134 8.97 -6.19 0.90
C VAL A 134 7.57 -6.63 0.41
N ASP A 135 7.49 -7.92 -0.02
CA ASP A 135 6.36 -8.59 -0.74
C ASP A 135 5.90 -9.93 -0.06
N LEU A 136 4.58 -10.19 0.13
CA LEU A 136 3.98 -11.37 0.82
C LEU A 136 3.09 -12.23 -0.09
N PRO A 137 2.32 -13.21 0.45
CA PRO A 137 0.94 -13.55 0.09
C PRO A 137 0.22 -12.68 -0.96
N ALA A 138 0.67 -12.77 -2.20
CA ALA A 138 -0.13 -12.34 -3.34
C ALA A 138 -1.48 -13.08 -3.30
N HIS A 139 -2.57 -12.33 -3.26
CA HIS A 139 -3.92 -12.90 -3.22
C HIS A 139 -4.55 -13.02 -4.61
N ALA A 140 -5.52 -13.93 -4.75
CA ALA A 140 -6.28 -14.18 -5.96
C ALA A 140 -7.75 -14.50 -5.65
N GLY A 141 -8.60 -14.49 -6.68
CA GLY A 141 -10.04 -14.69 -6.57
C GLY A 141 -10.79 -13.44 -6.10
N THR A 142 -11.86 -13.66 -5.34
CA THR A 142 -12.66 -12.60 -4.70
C THR A 142 -12.62 -12.79 -3.19
N ARG A 143 -12.24 -11.77 -2.41
CA ARG A 143 -12.35 -11.73 -0.94
C ARG A 143 -12.81 -10.36 -0.44
N ALA A 144 -13.57 -10.35 0.64
CA ALA A 144 -13.87 -9.14 1.39
C ALA A 144 -12.61 -8.58 2.09
N PHE A 145 -12.74 -7.38 2.69
CA PHE A 145 -11.64 -6.74 3.43
C PHE A 145 -11.11 -7.63 4.56
N ALA A 146 -9.88 -8.12 4.40
CA ALA A 146 -9.11 -8.78 5.44
C ALA A 146 -8.01 -7.83 5.96
N LEU A 147 -7.52 -8.07 7.18
CA LEU A 147 -6.26 -7.48 7.64
C LEU A 147 -5.12 -8.20 6.92
N ASP A 148 -4.23 -7.40 6.31
CA ASP A 148 -2.91 -7.81 5.84
C ASP A 148 -1.85 -7.00 6.61
#